data_AF-A0A969JT15-F1
#
_entry.id   AF-A0A969JT15-F1
#
_cell.length_a   1.000
_cell.length_b   1.000
_cell.length_c   1.000
_cell.angle_alpha   90.00
_cell.angle_beta   90.00
_cell.angle_gamma   90.00
#
_symmetry.space_group_name_H-M   'P 1'
#
loop_
_entity.id
_entity.type
_entity.pdbx_description
1 polymer ?
#
loop_
_entity_poly.entity_id
_entity_poly.type
_entity_poly.pdbx_seq_one_letter_code
_entity_poly.pdbx_strand_id
1 'polypeptide(L)' 'MIIVLSSAVVVADEWNMATPYPDKTFHTQNINQFATDVEQATAGKLKITVHSGGSLFKHP' A
#
# COMPACT_ATOMS: atom_id res chain seq x y z
N MET A 1 -29.56 25.61 -18.79
CA MET A 1 -28.96 25.15 -17.53
C MET A 1 -28.11 23.93 -17.85
N ILE A 2 -26.79 24.10 -17.96
CA ILE A 2 -25.85 23.01 -18.24
C ILE A 2 -25.37 22.48 -16.89
N ILE A 3 -25.69 21.22 -16.59
CA ILE A 3 -25.14 20.52 -15.42
C ILE A 3 -23.82 19.90 -15.86
N VAL A 4 -22.71 20.43 -15.35
CA VAL A 4 -21.38 19.83 -15.52
C VAL A 4 -21.24 18.78 -14.41
N LEU A 5 -21.20 17.50 -14.77
CA LEU A 5 -20.80 16.45 -13.84
C LEU A 5 -19.27 16.49 -13.70
N SER A 6 -18.79 17.03 -12.57
CA SER A 6 -17.39 16.89 -12.17
C SER A 6 -17.15 15.46 -11.70
N SER A 7 -16.49 14.64 -12.51
CA SER A 7 -15.97 13.33 -12.07
C SER A 7 -14.88 13.57 -11.04
N ALA A 8 -15.17 13.29 -9.77
CA ALA A 8 -14.14 13.26 -8.75
C ALA A 8 -13.15 12.13 -9.09
N VAL A 9 -11.90 12.48 -9.40
CA VAL A 9 -10.81 11.50 -9.45
C VAL A 9 -10.52 11.09 -8.02
N VAL A 10 -10.96 9.90 -7.62
CA VAL A 10 -10.56 9.29 -6.35
C VAL A 10 -9.13 8.77 -6.55
N VAL A 11 -8.14 9.47 -6.00
CA VAL A 11 -6.77 9.00 -5.90
C VAL A 11 -6.65 8.26 -4.57
N ALA A 12 -6.26 6.98 -4.60
CA ALA A 12 -5.95 6.24 -3.39
C ALA A 12 -4.49 6.55 -3.02
N ASP A 13 -4.29 7.55 -2.16
CA ASP A 13 -2.97 8.16 -1.96
C ASP A 13 -2.00 7.36 -1.08
N GLU A 14 -2.43 6.41 -0.25
CA GLU A 14 -1.49 5.57 0.51
C GLU A 14 -2.21 4.32 1.07
N TRP A 15 -1.63 3.14 0.87
CA TRP A 15 -2.13 1.89 1.43
C TRP A 15 -1.17 1.35 2.49
N ASN A 16 -1.66 1.08 3.70
CA ASN A 16 -0.88 0.50 4.78
C ASN A 16 -1.10 -1.01 4.83
N MET A 17 -0.01 -1.79 4.72
CA MET A 17 -0.04 -3.24 4.70
C MET A 17 0.72 -3.80 5.91
N ALA A 18 0.01 -4.39 6.87
CA ALA A 18 0.64 -5.03 8.03
C ALA A 18 1.06 -6.46 7.69
N THR A 19 2.29 -6.85 8.04
CA THR A 19 2.77 -8.24 7.95
C THR A 19 3.16 -8.77 9.34
N PRO A 20 2.69 -9.97 9.73
CA PRO A 20 2.99 -10.53 11.06
C PRO A 20 4.42 -11.08 11.17
N TYR A 21 5.16 -11.13 10.06
CA TYR A 21 6.47 -11.75 9.99
C TYR A 21 7.61 -10.71 10.00
N PRO A 22 8.78 -11.06 10.57
CA PRO A 22 9.97 -10.21 10.48
C PRO A 22 10.36 -9.89 9.03
N ASP A 23 11.03 -8.75 8.83
CA ASP A 23 11.47 -8.26 7.50
C ASP A 23 12.23 -9.27 6.66
N LYS A 24 13.04 -10.11 7.31
CA LYS A 24 13.90 -11.09 6.62
C LYS A 24 13.19 -12.39 6.26
N THR A 25 11.90 -12.53 6.53
CA THR A 25 11.14 -13.69 6.06
C THR A 25 10.78 -13.56 4.58
N PHE A 26 10.69 -14.69 3.89
CA PHE A 26 10.32 -14.73 2.47
C PHE A 26 8.97 -14.03 2.20
N HIS A 27 8.02 -14.15 3.13
CA HIS A 27 6.72 -13.47 3.04
C HIS A 27 6.87 -11.94 3.02
N THR A 28 7.61 -11.36 3.96
CA THR A 28 7.79 -9.91 4.01
C THR A 28 8.64 -9.38 2.85
N GLN A 29 9.63 -10.14 2.39
CA GLN A 29 10.42 -9.78 1.20
C GLN A 29 9.55 -9.72 -0.06
N ASN A 30 8.69 -10.71 -0.29
CA ASN A 30 7.77 -10.71 -1.44
C ASN A 30 6.75 -9.57 -1.36
N ILE A 31 6.29 -9.23 -0.15
CA ILE A 31 5.34 -8.14 0.06
C ILE A 31 5.99 -6.78 -0.20
N ASN A 32 7.25 -6.59 0.21
CA ASN A 32 8.04 -5.40 -0.13
C ASN A 32 8.27 -5.27 -1.64
N GLN A 33 8.53 -6.40 -2.33
CA GLN A 33 8.64 -6.41 -3.79
C GLN A 33 7.32 -6.02 -4.45
N PHE A 34 6.20 -6.62 -4.02
CA PHE A 34 4.86 -6.27 -4.50
C PHE A 34 4.55 -4.77 -4.31
N ALA A 35 4.88 -4.21 -3.14
CA ALA A 35 4.71 -2.78 -2.87
C ALA A 35 5.49 -1.91 -3.86
N THR A 36 6.72 -2.29 -4.16
CA THR A 36 7.59 -1.61 -5.13
C THR A 36 7.03 -1.72 -6.55
N ASP A 37 6.58 -2.91 -6.95
CA ASP A 37 6.03 -3.15 -8.28
C ASP A 37 4.74 -2.36 -8.51
N VAL A 38 3.90 -2.23 -7.47
CA VAL A 38 2.68 -1.41 -7.52
C VAL A 38 3.01 0.07 -7.64
N GLU A 39 4.00 0.56 -6.89
CA GLU A 39 4.44 1.95 -7.00
C GLU A 39 4.94 2.26 -8.42
N GLN A 40 5.75 1.36 -9.00
CA GLN A 40 6.24 1.51 -10.38
C GLN A 40 5.09 1.44 -11.41
N ALA A 41 4.20 0.45 -11.29
CA ALA A 41 3.07 0.27 -12.20
C ALA A 41 2.08 1.44 -12.18
N THR A 42 2.00 2.13 -11.05
CA THR A 42 1.13 3.31 -10.88
C THR A 42 1.85 4.63 -11.10
N ALA A 43 3.14 4.60 -11.49
CA ALA A 43 3.97 5.79 -11.61
C ALA A 43 3.98 6.65 -10.34
N GLY A 44 4.04 6.00 -9.18
CA GLY A 44 4.03 6.64 -7.87
C GLY A 44 2.67 7.13 -7.38
N LYS A 45 1.58 6.88 -8.14
CA LYS A 45 0.22 7.28 -7.75
C LYS A 45 -0.39 6.41 -6.64
N LEU A 46 0.16 5.20 -6.43
CA LEU A 46 -0.24 4.33 -5.33
C LEU A 46 1.02 3.88 -4.60
N LYS A 47 1.12 4.30 -3.34
CA LYS A 47 2.22 3.94 -2.46
C LYS A 47 1.74 2.95 -1.40
N ILE A 48 2.41 1.81 -1.31
CA ILE A 48 2.12 0.79 -0.30
C ILE A 48 3.20 0.84 0.77
N THR A 49 2.83 1.16 2.01
CA THR A 49 3.74 1.13 3.15
C THR A 49 3.58 -0.19 3.89
N VAL A 50 4.64 -1.01 3.88
CA VAL A 50 4.66 -2.31 4.55
C VAL A 50 5.14 -2.14 5.99
N HIS A 51 4.29 -2.54 6.94
CA HIS A 51 4.58 -2.51 8.37
C HIS A 51 4.76 -3.95 8.87
N SER A 52 6.01 -4.37 8.98
CA SER A 52 6.36 -5.75 9.33
C SER A 52 6.58 -5.96 10.83
N GLY A 53 6.71 -7.23 11.23
CA GLY A 53 7.10 -7.60 12.59
C GLY A 53 6.07 -7.28 13.67
N GLY A 54 4.79 -7.17 13.31
CA GLY A 54 3.72 -6.87 14.27
C GLY A 54 3.77 -5.44 14.84
N SER A 55 4.43 -4.50 14.15
CA SER A 55 4.59 -3.12 14.63
C SER A 55 3.28 -2.34 14.76
N LEU A 56 2.22 -2.75 14.04
CA LEU A 56 0.91 -2.07 14.06
C LEU A 56 -0.05 -2.60 15.14
N PHE A 57 0.04 -3.88 15.52
CA PHE A 57 -0.84 -4.50 16.52
C PHE A 57 -0.04 -5.47 17.40
N LYS A 58 -0.02 -5.21 18.72
CA LYS A 58 0.54 -6.15 19.71
C LYS A 58 -0.28 -7.44 19.69
N HIS A 59 0.38 -8.56 19.43
CA HIS A 59 -0.20 -9.88 19.72
C HIS A 59 -0.24 -10.07 21.25
N PRO A 60 -1.36 -10.53 21.84
CA PRO A 60 -1.41 -10.94 23.24
C PRO A 60 -0.58 -12.20 23.49
#